data_AF-A0A1V5BLG9-F1
#
_entry.id   AF-A0A1V5BLG9-F1
#
_cell.length_a   1.000
_cell.length_b   1.000
_cell.length_c   1.000
_cell.angle_alpha   90.00
_cell.angle_beta   90.00
_cell.angle_gamma   90.00
#
_symmetry.space_group_name_H-M   'P 1'
#
loop_
_entity.id
_entity.type
_entity.pdbx_description
1 polymer ?
#
loop_
_entity_poly.entity_id
_entity_poly.type
_entity_poly.pdbx_seq_one_letter_code
_entity_poly.pdbx_strand_id
1 'polypeptide(L)'
;MLPIKENKLDIGPGITHKRIILELYEEKVASPDIARQVNHSQEAVDRYIKDYERIKFFVRRGMGIVGIRHLTGRGKKVVKRHLEIIKQYYPELFETGQSPGRCPDTGAGCSSRPSNGKVF
;
A
#
# COMPACT_ATOMS: atom_id res chain seq x y z
N MET A 1 -27.47 -32.47 8.27
CA MET A 1 -27.68 -31.79 9.57
C MET A 1 -26.39 -31.92 10.35
N LEU A 2 -25.64 -30.87 10.74
CA LEU A 2 -25.90 -29.44 10.89
C LEU A 2 -24.60 -28.64 10.57
N PRO A 3 -24.63 -27.50 9.89
CA PRO A 3 -23.56 -26.51 10.00
C PRO A 3 -23.89 -25.56 11.17
N ILE A 4 -23.09 -25.58 12.23
CA ILE A 4 -23.05 -24.47 13.18
C ILE A 4 -21.64 -23.89 13.21
N LYS A 5 -21.46 -22.83 12.42
CA LYS A 5 -20.44 -21.84 12.72
C LYS A 5 -21.13 -20.49 12.85
N GLU A 6 -21.94 -20.41 13.89
CA GLU A 6 -22.30 -19.15 14.51
C GLU A 6 -21.06 -18.61 15.22
N ASN A 7 -20.47 -17.55 14.68
CA ASN A 7 -20.40 -16.28 15.40
C ASN A 7 -19.98 -15.20 14.40
N LYS A 8 -20.96 -14.66 13.67
CA LYS A 8 -20.84 -13.33 13.07
C LYS A 8 -20.79 -12.36 14.25
N LEU A 9 -19.59 -12.10 14.77
CA LEU A 9 -19.38 -10.92 15.60
C LEU A 9 -19.77 -9.71 14.76
N ASP A 10 -20.50 -8.84 15.43
CA ASP A 10 -21.14 -7.61 14.97
C ASP A 10 -20.15 -6.64 14.32
N ILE A 11 -19.68 -6.96 13.12
CA ILE A 11 -18.99 -6.01 12.27
C ILE A 11 -20.11 -5.22 11.61
N GLY A 12 -20.54 -4.14 12.26
CA GLY A 12 -21.57 -3.24 11.74
C GLY A 12 -21.34 -2.91 10.25
N PRO A 13 -22.40 -2.55 9.49
CA PRO A 13 -22.44 -2.54 8.02
C PRO A 13 -21.44 -1.63 7.26
N GLY A 14 -20.41 -1.08 7.91
CA GLY A 14 -19.38 -0.24 7.31
C GLY A 14 -17.92 -0.63 7.58
N ILE A 15 -17.63 -1.52 8.53
CA ILE A 15 -16.24 -1.88 8.86
C ILE A 15 -15.80 -3.05 7.97
N THR A 16 -15.22 -2.72 6.83
CA THR A 16 -14.78 -3.72 5.85
C THR A 16 -13.62 -4.50 6.47
N HIS A 17 -13.69 -5.83 6.58
CA HIS A 17 -12.66 -6.74 7.14
C HIS A 17 -11.19 -6.36 6.85
N LYS A 18 -10.96 -5.73 5.70
CA LYS A 18 -9.69 -5.15 5.25
C LYS A 18 -9.11 -4.02 6.12
N ARG A 19 -9.95 -3.24 6.80
CA ARG A 19 -9.53 -2.18 7.73
C ARG A 19 -8.97 -2.81 9.00
N ILE A 20 -9.74 -3.73 9.59
CA ILE A 20 -9.37 -4.50 10.79
C ILE A 20 -8.00 -5.18 10.62
N ILE A 21 -7.73 -5.77 9.45
CA ILE A 21 -6.43 -6.38 9.14
C ILE A 21 -5.27 -5.38 9.33
N LEU A 22 -5.43 -4.14 8.87
CA LEU A 22 -4.39 -3.11 8.95
C LEU A 22 -4.30 -2.47 10.33
N GLU A 23 -5.43 -2.31 11.01
CA GLU A 23 -5.48 -1.84 12.40
C GLU A 23 -4.72 -2.82 13.30
N LEU A 24 -5.04 -4.11 13.22
CA LEU A 24 -4.33 -5.17 13.95
C LEU A 24 -2.84 -5.27 13.57
N TYR A 25 -2.51 -5.03 12.30
CA TYR A 25 -1.11 -4.99 11.86
C TYR A 25 -0.33 -3.85 12.51
N GLU A 26 -0.93 -2.66 12.62
CA GLU A 26 -0.32 -1.52 13.31
C GLU A 26 -0.21 -1.74 14.82
N GLU A 27 -1.13 -2.53 15.42
CA GLU A 27 -1.02 -3.05 16.80
C GLU A 27 0.05 -4.15 16.97
N LYS A 28 0.82 -4.45 15.91
CA LYS A 28 1.88 -5.48 15.88
C LYS A 28 1.39 -6.91 16.12
N VAL A 29 0.13 -7.17 15.81
CA VAL A 29 -0.44 -8.52 15.85
C VAL A 29 0.16 -9.35 14.70
N ALA A 30 0.48 -10.61 14.97
CA ALA A 30 1.05 -11.50 13.95
C ALA A 30 0.01 -11.85 12.88
N SER A 31 0.42 -11.89 11.60
CA SER A 31 -0.41 -12.29 10.45
C SER A 31 -1.26 -13.56 10.66
N PRO A 32 -0.75 -14.67 11.25
CA PRO A 32 -1.58 -15.86 11.50
C PRO A 32 -2.70 -15.61 12.52
N ASP A 33 -2.49 -14.73 13.49
CA ASP A 33 -3.50 -14.39 14.49
C ASP A 33 -4.58 -13.50 13.89
N ILE A 34 -4.17 -12.48 13.11
CA ILE A 34 -5.08 -11.64 12.33
C ILE A 34 -5.98 -12.51 11.43
N ALA A 35 -5.40 -13.49 10.73
CA ALA A 35 -6.14 -14.40 9.87
C ALA A 35 -7.24 -15.19 10.62
N ARG A 36 -6.95 -15.62 11.86
CA ARG A 36 -7.93 -16.28 12.73
C ARG A 36 -9.05 -15.34 13.15
N GLN A 37 -8.72 -14.08 13.48
CA GLN A 37 -9.70 -13.07 13.88
C GLN A 37 -10.63 -12.69 12.72
N VAL A 38 -10.08 -12.48 11.51
CA VAL A 38 -10.88 -12.05 10.34
C VAL A 38 -11.48 -13.21 9.54
N ASN A 39 -11.31 -14.46 9.98
CA ASN A 39 -11.76 -15.68 9.27
C ASN A 39 -11.31 -15.73 7.79
N HIS A 40 -10.05 -15.39 7.52
CA HIS A 40 -9.45 -15.50 6.18
C HIS A 40 -8.21 -16.38 6.20
N SER A 41 -7.78 -16.82 5.01
CA SER A 41 -6.51 -17.53 4.85
C SER A 41 -5.33 -16.62 5.19
N GLN A 42 -4.31 -17.19 5.83
CA GLN A 42 -3.08 -16.47 6.17
C GLN A 42 -2.42 -15.84 4.94
N GLU A 43 -2.39 -16.55 3.81
CA GLU A 43 -1.87 -16.04 2.53
C GLU A 43 -2.60 -14.79 2.03
N ALA A 44 -3.92 -14.73 2.23
CA ALA A 44 -4.71 -13.57 1.83
C ALA A 44 -4.38 -12.35 2.69
N VAL A 45 -4.19 -12.56 4.00
CA VAL A 45 -3.79 -11.51 4.96
C VAL A 45 -2.37 -11.03 4.68
N ASP A 46 -1.42 -11.93 4.50
CA ASP A 46 -0.02 -11.61 4.18
C ASP A 46 0.09 -10.81 2.86
N ARG A 47 -0.61 -11.24 1.80
CA ARG A 47 -0.66 -10.50 0.54
C ARG A 47 -1.22 -9.09 0.73
N TYR A 48 -2.20 -8.93 1.63
CA TYR A 48 -2.81 -7.65 1.92
C TYR A 48 -1.85 -6.72 2.67
N ILE A 49 -1.19 -7.23 3.70
CA ILE A 49 -0.16 -6.51 4.48
C ILE A 49 1.00 -6.08 3.57
N LYS A 50 1.55 -6.99 2.76
CA LYS A 50 2.62 -6.66 1.81
C LYS A 50 2.25 -5.54 0.85
N ASP A 51 1.00 -5.48 0.41
CA ASP A 51 0.54 -4.40 -0.46
C ASP A 51 0.46 -3.06 0.27
N TYR A 52 -0.02 -3.08 1.51
CA TYR A 52 -0.02 -1.92 2.38
C TYR A 52 1.38 -1.38 2.63
N GLU A 53 2.36 -2.25 2.92
CA GLU A 53 3.74 -1.84 3.11
C GLU A 53 4.34 -1.19 1.85
N ARG A 54 4.07 -1.76 0.66
CA ARG A 54 4.50 -1.14 -0.60
C ARG A 54 3.88 0.24 -0.81
N ILE A 55 2.58 0.38 -0.55
CA ILE A 55 1.89 1.68 -0.68
C ILE A 55 2.46 2.68 0.33
N LYS A 56 2.65 2.28 1.59
CA LYS A 56 3.25 3.11 2.65
C LYS A 56 4.65 3.57 2.25
N PHE A 57 5.48 2.68 1.71
CA PHE A 57 6.81 3.03 1.20
C PHE A 57 6.76 4.09 0.09
N PHE A 58 5.80 3.99 -0.83
CA PHE A 58 5.64 4.97 -1.89
C PHE A 58 5.12 6.32 -1.39
N VAL A 59 4.18 6.32 -0.44
CA VAL A 59 3.72 7.55 0.23
C VAL A 59 4.86 8.24 0.96
N ARG A 60 5.70 7.49 1.68
CA ARG A 60 6.91 8.01 2.34
C ARG A 60 7.90 8.66 1.39
N ARG A 61 7.91 8.27 0.11
CA ARG A 61 8.73 8.88 -0.95
C ARG A 61 8.05 10.07 -1.65
N GLY A 62 6.88 10.49 -1.18
CA GLY A 62 6.12 11.58 -1.78
C GLY A 62 5.48 11.23 -3.13
N MET A 63 5.27 9.94 -3.44
CA MET A 63 4.61 9.57 -4.69
C MET A 63 3.10 9.80 -4.65
N GLY A 64 2.59 10.41 -5.73
CA GLY A 64 1.16 10.60 -5.92
C GLY A 64 0.40 9.30 -6.19
N ILE A 65 -0.92 9.35 -5.98
CA ILE A 65 -1.86 8.21 -6.13
C ILE A 65 -1.75 7.55 -7.51
N VAL A 66 -1.48 8.35 -8.56
CA VAL A 66 -1.34 7.87 -9.94
C VAL A 66 -0.11 6.96 -10.09
N GLY A 67 1.03 7.36 -9.53
CA GLY A 67 2.26 6.58 -9.54
C GLY A 67 2.12 5.30 -8.74
N ILE A 68 1.53 5.39 -7.54
CA ILE A 68 1.26 4.23 -6.69
C ILE A 68 0.37 3.21 -7.41
N ARG A 69 -0.72 3.66 -8.05
CA ARG A 69 -1.61 2.79 -8.82
C ARG A 69 -0.85 2.07 -9.94
N HIS A 70 0.00 2.79 -10.66
CA HIS A 70 0.78 2.21 -11.77
C HIS A 70 1.77 1.15 -11.26
N LEU A 71 2.48 1.44 -10.17
CA LEU A 71 3.50 0.55 -9.60
C LEU A 71 2.91 -0.67 -8.87
N THR A 72 1.78 -0.50 -8.18
CA THR A 72 1.12 -1.60 -7.45
C THR A 72 0.20 -2.45 -8.33
N GLY A 73 -0.19 -1.94 -9.51
CA GLY A 73 -1.18 -2.58 -10.38
C GLY A 73 -2.58 -2.70 -9.73
N ARG A 74 -2.83 -1.98 -8.63
CA ARG A 74 -4.09 -2.08 -7.89
C ARG A 74 -5.11 -1.06 -8.38
N GLY A 75 -6.39 -1.42 -8.23
CA GLY A 75 -7.50 -0.52 -8.56
C GLY A 75 -7.51 0.73 -7.68
N LYS A 76 -7.93 1.86 -8.25
CA LYS A 76 -7.98 3.17 -7.56
C LYS A 76 -8.69 3.12 -6.20
N LYS A 77 -9.80 2.37 -6.10
CA LYS A 77 -10.58 2.21 -4.86
C LYS A 77 -9.77 1.53 -3.75
N VAL A 78 -8.95 0.53 -4.10
CA VAL A 78 -8.12 -0.20 -3.14
C VAL A 78 -7.02 0.71 -2.63
N VAL A 79 -6.32 1.38 -3.53
CA VAL A 79 -5.25 2.34 -3.19
C VAL A 79 -5.81 3.45 -2.29
N LYS A 80 -6.97 4.03 -2.64
CA LYS A 80 -7.61 5.08 -1.82
C LYS A 80 -7.88 4.61 -0.39
N ARG A 81 -8.43 3.41 -0.20
CA ARG A 81 -8.67 2.85 1.14
C ARG A 81 -7.38 2.69 1.94
N HIS A 82 -6.29 2.26 1.31
CA HIS A 82 -5.00 2.15 1.99
C HIS A 82 -4.49 3.53 2.40
N LEU A 83 -4.60 4.53 1.52
CA LEU A 83 -4.20 5.90 1.81
C LEU A 83 -5.01 6.51 2.96
N GLU A 84 -6.32 6.23 3.04
CA GLU A 84 -7.15 6.69 4.16
C GLU A 84 -6.64 6.15 5.50
N ILE A 85 -6.24 4.88 5.54
CA ILE A 85 -5.69 4.24 6.75
C ILE A 85 -4.30 4.81 7.06
N ILE A 86 -3.41 4.93 6.07
CA ILE A 86 -2.07 5.51 6.27
C ILE A 86 -2.20 6.95 6.79
N LYS A 87 -3.14 7.75 6.26
CA LYS A 87 -3.37 9.12 6.72
C LYS A 87 -3.87 9.17 8.17
N GLN A 88 -4.64 8.16 8.60
CA GLN A 88 -5.15 8.07 9.96
C GLN A 88 -4.04 7.74 10.97
N TYR A 89 -3.10 6.86 10.64
CA TYR A 89 -2.03 6.43 11.53
C TYR A 89 -0.75 7.26 11.42
N TYR A 90 -0.45 7.77 10.22
CA TYR A 90 0.77 8.49 9.88
C TYR A 90 0.45 9.79 9.13
N PRO A 91 -0.22 10.77 9.78
CA PRO A 91 -0.53 12.04 9.15
C PRO A 91 0.75 12.80 8.75
N GLU A 92 1.85 12.63 9.49
CA GLU A 92 3.11 13.33 9.21
C GLU A 92 3.71 13.00 7.82
N LEU A 93 3.38 11.83 7.27
CA LEU A 93 3.82 11.42 5.93
C LEU A 93 3.15 12.20 4.80
N PHE A 94 2.07 12.93 5.09
CA PHE A 94 1.35 13.76 4.13
C PHE A 94 1.64 15.25 4.30
N GLU A 95 2.15 15.66 5.46
CA GLU A 95 2.47 17.06 5.77
C GLU A 95 3.89 17.45 5.34
N THR A 96 4.79 16.47 5.20
CA THR A 96 6.10 16.73 4.61
C THR A 96 5.97 16.87 3.10
N GLY A 97 5.87 18.12 2.65
CA GLY A 97 6.25 18.55 1.30
C GLY A 97 7.75 18.34 1.03
N GLN A 98 8.29 17.15 1.31
CA GLN A 98 9.68 16.83 1.02
C GLN A 98 9.75 16.38 -0.44
N SER A 99 10.19 17.33 -1.26
CA SER A 99 10.86 17.18 -2.57
C SER A 99 11.15 15.72 -2.93
N PRO A 100 10.70 15.23 -4.11
CA PRO A 100 11.25 13.99 -4.64
C PRO A 100 12.76 14.10 -4.58
N GLY A 101 13.40 13.04 -4.07
CA GLY A 101 14.83 12.99 -3.85
C GLY A 101 15.56 13.67 -5.00
N ARG A 102 16.23 14.77 -4.67
CA ARG A 102 17.37 15.25 -5.42
C ARG A 102 18.23 14.02 -5.65
N CYS A 103 18.33 13.57 -6.89
CA CYS A 103 19.38 12.62 -7.24
C CYS A 103 20.67 13.26 -6.74
N PRO A 104 21.50 12.62 -5.90
CA PRO A 104 22.88 13.03 -5.83
C PRO A 104 23.41 12.86 -7.24
N ASP A 105 23.65 14.00 -7.90
CA ASP A 105 24.48 14.14 -9.07
C ASP A 105 25.88 13.60 -8.74
N THR A 106 26.00 12.27 -8.65
CA THR A 106 27.29 11.65 -8.87
C THR A 106 27.47 11.77 -10.37
N GLY A 107 28.27 12.75 -10.79
CA GLY A 107 28.55 13.07 -12.18
C GLY A 107 29.05 11.87 -12.97
N ALA A 108 28.14 11.06 -13.48
CA ALA A 108 28.36 10.08 -14.52
C ALA A 108 27.45 10.47 -15.67
N GLY A 109 28.07 11.01 -16.73
CA GLY A 109 27.40 11.67 -17.84
C GLY A 109 26.29 10.83 -18.46
N CYS A 110 25.10 11.42 -18.52
CA CYS A 110 24.17 11.13 -19.60
C CYS A 110 24.86 11.58 -20.90
N SER A 111 25.52 10.65 -21.59
CA SER A 111 25.94 10.86 -22.97
C SER A 111 24.69 11.10 -23.80
N SER A 112 24.51 12.34 -24.22
CA SER A 112 23.55 12.75 -25.22
C SER A 112 23.66 11.81 -26.42
N ARG A 113 22.57 11.14 -26.74
CA ARG A 113 22.39 10.47 -28.03
C ARG A 113 22.51 11.55 -29.13
N PRO A 114 23.42 11.45 -30.11
CA PRO A 114 23.27 12.22 -31.33
C PRO A 114 22.40 11.39 -32.29
N SER A 115 21.16 11.81 -32.44
CA SER A 115 20.43 11.61 -33.68
C SER A 115 21.04 12.51 -34.75
N ASN A 116 21.59 11.95 -35.82
CA ASN A 116 21.42 12.52 -37.15
C ASN A 116 21.84 11.52 -38.24
N GLY A 117 20.92 11.31 -39.19
CA GLY A 117 21.25 10.73 -40.49
C GLY A 117 21.66 11.84 -41.47
N LYS A 118 22.61 11.53 -42.35
CA LYS A 118 22.67 11.96 -43.77
C LYS A 118 23.87 11.25 -44.42
N VAL A 119 23.64 10.40 -45.43
CA VAL A 119 23.82 10.70 -46.87
C VAL A 119 25.21 11.26 -47.16
N PHE A 120 26.11 10.45 -47.74
CA PHE A 120 26.71 10.58 -49.08
C PHE A 120 27.50 9.31 -49.40
#